data_AF-A0A1Y5HWR1-F1
#
_entry.id   AF-A0A1Y5HWR1-F1
#
_cell.length_a   1.000
_cell.length_b   1.000
_cell.length_c   1.000
_cell.angle_alpha   90.00
_cell.angle_beta   90.00
_cell.angle_gamma   90.00
#
_symmetry.space_group_name_H-M   'P 1'
#
loop_
_entity.id
_entity.type
_entity.pdbx_description
1 polymer ?
#
loop_
_entity_poly.entity_id
_entity_poly.type
_entity_poly.pdbx_seq_one_letter_code
_entity_poly.pdbx_strand_id
1 'polypeptide(L)'
;TLASILGFGLPAIIICMISDVDVTAVLTAFSQFILLASLLGWVFIALAYIISLSVAEKSKAAGLALIVWFLFVLVFDLVLMAILVASEGNINETLVPFLLWVNPTDVFRILVYTIIGAESYSGVLQIAENGADGTVYLFLVMLLWVALPLLTAWLIFNKKELSE
;
A
#
# COMPACT_ATOMS: atom_id res chain seq x y z
N THR A 1 6.74 -10.79 4.53
CA THR A 1 8.01 -10.92 3.79
C THR A 1 8.17 -12.32 3.21
N LEU A 2 8.28 -13.40 4.02
CA LEU A 2 8.43 -14.78 3.48
C LEU A 2 7.29 -15.16 2.52
N ALA A 3 6.04 -14.92 2.92
CA ALA A 3 4.87 -15.17 2.07
C ALA A 3 4.92 -14.37 0.76
N SER A 4 5.39 -13.12 0.79
CA SER A 4 5.56 -12.27 -0.38
C SER A 4 6.66 -12.80 -1.31
N ILE A 5 7.79 -13.25 -0.75
CA ILE A 5 8.89 -13.86 -1.51
C ILE A 5 8.41 -15.15 -2.21
N LEU A 6 7.72 -16.03 -1.49
CA LEU A 6 7.24 -17.28 -2.07
C LEU A 6 6.11 -17.04 -3.08
N GLY A 7 5.16 -16.18 -2.75
CA GLY A 7 3.99 -15.89 -3.59
C GLY A 7 4.35 -15.19 -4.89
N PHE A 8 5.27 -14.22 -4.87
CA PHE A 8 5.68 -13.47 -6.06
C PHE A 8 6.96 -14.00 -6.71
N GLY A 9 7.81 -14.72 -5.98
CA GLY A 9 9.02 -15.34 -6.54
C GLY A 9 8.73 -16.50 -7.48
N LEU A 10 7.68 -17.29 -7.23
CA LEU A 10 7.26 -18.37 -8.13
C LEU A 10 6.89 -17.84 -9.54
N PRO A 11 6.01 -16.83 -9.69
CA PRO A 11 5.76 -16.17 -10.97
C PRO A 11 7.02 -15.63 -11.64
N ALA A 12 7.94 -15.02 -10.89
CA ALA A 12 9.21 -14.50 -11.45
C ALA A 12 10.02 -15.62 -12.11
N ILE A 13 10.15 -16.77 -11.45
CA ILE A 13 10.84 -17.95 -11.98
C ILE A 13 10.15 -18.46 -13.25
N ILE A 14 8.82 -18.55 -13.22
CA ILE A 14 8.02 -19.02 -14.36
C ILE A 14 8.21 -18.10 -15.57
N ILE A 15 8.18 -16.78 -15.38
CA ILE A 15 8.38 -15.80 -16.46
C ILE A 15 9.78 -15.95 -17.07
N CYS A 16 10.82 -16.07 -16.25
CA CYS A 16 12.18 -16.31 -16.73
C CYS A 16 12.33 -17.63 -17.52
N MET A 17 11.47 -18.62 -17.28
CA MET A 17 11.53 -19.91 -17.98
C MET A 17 10.73 -19.94 -19.28
N ILE A 18 9.61 -19.20 -19.35
CA ILE A 18 8.64 -19.30 -20.45
C ILE A 18 8.77 -18.13 -21.43
N SER A 19 9.16 -16.95 -20.95
CA SER A 19 9.20 -15.72 -21.75
C SER A 19 10.63 -15.36 -22.14
N ASP A 20 10.78 -14.79 -23.33
CA ASP A 20 12.08 -14.35 -23.87
C ASP A 20 12.47 -12.95 -23.35
N VAL A 21 12.25 -12.74 -22.05
CA VAL A 21 12.51 -11.46 -21.35
C VAL A 21 13.84 -11.57 -20.62
N ASP A 22 14.60 -10.48 -20.60
CA ASP A 22 15.86 -10.43 -19.83
C ASP A 22 15.63 -10.80 -18.36
N VAL A 23 16.36 -11.82 -17.90
CA VAL A 23 16.28 -12.35 -16.54
C VAL A 23 16.64 -11.29 -15.51
N THR A 24 17.59 -10.40 -15.84
CA THR A 24 18.01 -9.33 -14.94
C THR A 24 16.89 -8.31 -14.73
N ALA A 25 16.19 -7.94 -15.80
CA ALA A 25 15.02 -7.07 -15.74
C ALA A 25 13.90 -7.68 -14.88
N VAL A 26 13.55 -8.97 -15.10
CA VAL A 26 12.52 -9.66 -14.31
C VAL A 26 12.90 -9.70 -12.83
N LEU A 27 14.14 -10.10 -12.52
CA LEU A 27 14.59 -10.22 -11.14
C LEU A 27 14.59 -8.86 -10.43
N THR A 28 15.00 -7.79 -11.12
CA THR A 28 14.99 -6.43 -10.58
C THR A 28 13.56 -5.97 -10.28
N ALA A 29 12.66 -6.07 -11.25
CA ALA A 29 11.25 -5.68 -11.11
C ALA A 29 10.55 -6.44 -9.96
N PHE A 30 10.69 -7.76 -9.92
CA PHE A 30 10.07 -8.58 -8.87
C PHE A 30 10.69 -8.33 -7.49
N SER A 31 12.00 -8.08 -7.40
CA SER A 31 12.64 -7.75 -6.13
C SER A 31 12.12 -6.42 -5.55
N GLN A 32 11.98 -5.39 -6.39
CA GLN A 32 11.40 -4.10 -6.02
C GLN A 32 9.93 -4.27 -5.62
N PHE A 33 9.15 -5.06 -6.38
CA PHE A 33 7.76 -5.34 -6.06
C PHE A 33 7.60 -6.04 -4.71
N ILE A 34 8.40 -7.08 -4.44
CA ILE A 34 8.37 -7.82 -3.17
C ILE A 34 8.72 -6.91 -1.98
N LEU A 35 9.69 -6.01 -2.16
CA LEU A 35 10.08 -5.03 -1.15
C LEU A 35 8.92 -4.07 -0.84
N LEU A 36 8.32 -3.47 -1.87
CA LEU A 36 7.18 -2.56 -1.72
C LEU A 36 5.95 -3.27 -1.13
N ALA A 37 5.67 -4.50 -1.57
CA ALA A 37 4.54 -5.29 -1.05
C ALA A 37 4.77 -5.68 0.41
N SER A 38 6.02 -5.91 0.80
CA SER A 38 6.37 -6.19 2.20
C SER A 38 6.19 -4.96 3.09
N LEU A 39 6.57 -3.76 2.62
CA LEU A 39 6.33 -2.49 3.31
C LEU A 39 4.83 -2.27 3.54
N LEU A 40 4.00 -2.42 2.50
CA LEU A 40 2.55 -2.32 2.64
C LEU A 40 2.00 -3.36 3.64
N GLY A 41 2.52 -4.59 3.60
CA GLY A 41 2.18 -5.62 4.58
C GLY A 41 2.48 -5.20 6.01
N TRP A 42 3.61 -4.53 6.27
CA TRP A 42 3.95 -4.01 7.59
C TRP A 42 2.98 -2.92 8.07
N VAL A 43 2.50 -2.05 7.18
CA VAL A 43 1.48 -1.06 7.51
C VAL A 43 0.21 -1.75 8.04
N PHE A 44 -0.32 -2.72 7.30
CA PHE A 44 -1.53 -3.43 7.72
C PHE A 44 -1.35 -4.26 8.99
N ILE A 45 -0.17 -4.87 9.18
CA ILE A 45 0.14 -5.58 10.44
C ILE A 45 0.16 -4.59 11.62
N ALA A 46 0.79 -3.43 11.46
CA ALA A 46 0.86 -2.43 12.52
C ALA A 46 -0.53 -1.86 12.86
N LEU A 47 -1.38 -1.60 11.86
CA LEU A 47 -2.78 -1.23 12.06
C LEU A 47 -3.57 -2.32 12.77
N ALA A 48 -3.42 -3.58 12.35
CA ALA A 48 -4.07 -4.72 13.01
C ALA A 48 -3.61 -4.87 14.48
N TYR A 49 -2.38 -4.51 14.79
CA TYR A 49 -1.86 -4.52 16.16
C TYR A 49 -2.55 -3.46 17.03
N ILE A 50 -2.72 -2.22 16.54
CA ILE A 50 -3.49 -1.18 17.23
C ILE A 50 -4.92 -1.66 17.53
N ILE A 51 -5.57 -2.26 16.53
CA ILE A 51 -6.93 -2.81 16.68
C ILE A 51 -6.96 -3.90 17.74
N SER A 52 -5.98 -4.82 17.71
CA SER A 52 -5.87 -5.91 18.68
C SER A 52 -5.65 -5.41 20.10
N LEU A 53 -4.89 -4.33 20.28
CA LEU A 53 -4.70 -3.70 21.60
C LEU A 53 -5.94 -2.95 22.09
N SER A 54 -6.82 -2.52 21.19
CA SER A 54 -7.99 -1.70 21.50
C SER A 54 -9.24 -2.50 21.86
N VAL A 55 -9.25 -3.81 21.62
CA VAL A 55 -10.44 -4.66 21.75
C VAL A 55 -10.16 -5.89 22.61
N ALA A 56 -11.06 -6.23 23.53
CA ALA A 56 -10.89 -7.38 24.43
C ALA A 56 -11.13 -8.74 23.75
N GLU A 57 -12.01 -8.80 22.75
CA GLU A 57 -12.38 -10.04 22.07
C GLU A 57 -11.62 -10.23 20.76
N LYS A 58 -10.97 -11.39 20.61
CA LYS A 58 -10.22 -11.77 19.40
C LYS A 58 -11.07 -11.74 18.13
N SER A 59 -12.33 -12.15 18.21
CA SER A 59 -13.25 -12.17 17.06
C SER A 59 -13.55 -10.75 16.54
N LYS A 60 -13.79 -9.80 17.45
CA LYS A 60 -14.03 -8.40 17.10
C LYS A 60 -12.80 -7.74 16.49
N ALA A 61 -11.60 -8.03 17.00
CA ALA A 61 -10.35 -7.52 16.44
C ALA A 61 -10.14 -7.98 14.99
N ALA A 62 -10.38 -9.27 14.71
CA ALA A 62 -10.29 -9.79 13.35
C ALA A 62 -11.29 -9.14 12.38
N GLY A 63 -12.54 -8.94 12.83
CA GLY A 63 -13.57 -8.26 12.04
C GLY A 63 -13.21 -6.80 11.72
N LEU A 64 -12.71 -6.06 12.71
CA LEU A 64 -12.29 -4.67 12.52
C LEU A 64 -11.05 -4.56 11.61
N ALA A 65 -10.08 -5.46 11.74
CA ALA A 65 -8.93 -5.50 10.85
C ALA A 65 -9.35 -5.72 9.39
N LEU A 66 -10.34 -6.60 9.16
CA LEU A 66 -10.91 -6.83 7.84
C LEU A 66 -11.64 -5.59 7.31
N ILE A 67 -12.42 -4.89 8.13
CA ILE A 67 -13.09 -3.64 7.75
C ILE A 67 -12.06 -2.56 7.37
N VAL A 68 -11.00 -2.39 8.17
CA VAL A 68 -9.94 -1.42 7.90
C VAL A 68 -9.23 -1.73 6.59
N TRP A 69 -8.90 -3.01 6.37
CA TRP A 69 -8.33 -3.46 5.11
C TRP A 69 -9.27 -3.17 3.93
N PHE A 70 -10.55 -3.53 4.05
CA PHE A 70 -11.56 -3.32 3.03
C PHE A 70 -11.75 -1.83 2.71
N LEU A 71 -11.69 -0.97 3.73
CA LEU A 71 -11.81 0.48 3.57
C LEU A 71 -10.69 1.04 2.70
N PHE A 72 -9.43 0.71 3.03
CA PHE A 72 -8.27 1.21 2.30
C PHE A 72 -8.13 0.60 0.91
N VAL A 73 -8.48 -0.68 0.73
CA VAL A 73 -8.26 -1.38 -0.55
C VAL A 73 -9.42 -1.21 -1.52
N LEU A 74 -10.67 -1.15 -1.04
CA LEU A 74 -11.85 -1.19 -1.91
C LEU A 74 -12.74 0.04 -1.79
N VAL A 75 -13.11 0.44 -0.57
CA VAL A 75 -14.02 1.58 -0.38
C VAL A 75 -13.40 2.87 -0.90
N PHE A 76 -12.11 3.09 -0.60
CA PHE A 76 -11.38 4.26 -1.07
C PHE A 76 -11.39 4.37 -2.60
N ASP A 77 -11.11 3.27 -3.29
CA ASP A 77 -11.15 3.20 -4.76
C ASP A 77 -12.54 3.53 -5.30
N LEU A 78 -13.61 2.98 -4.71
CA LEU A 78 -15.00 3.24 -5.14
C LEU A 78 -15.42 4.69 -4.92
N VAL A 79 -15.04 5.28 -3.78
CA VAL A 79 -15.34 6.68 -3.48
C VAL A 79 -14.61 7.60 -4.46
N LEU A 80 -13.33 7.33 -4.71
CA LEU A 80 -12.54 8.13 -5.63
C LEU A 80 -13.07 8.02 -7.06
N MET A 81 -13.45 6.81 -7.50
CA MET A 81 -14.13 6.61 -8.79
C MET A 81 -15.46 7.36 -8.87
N ALA A 82 -16.28 7.31 -7.81
CA ALA A 82 -17.54 8.04 -7.76
C ALA A 82 -17.34 9.56 -7.88
N ILE A 83 -16.31 10.10 -7.21
CA ILE A 83 -15.94 11.52 -7.32
C ILE A 83 -15.50 11.85 -8.75
N LEU A 84 -14.65 11.02 -9.37
CA LEU A 84 -14.19 11.23 -10.75
C LEU A 84 -15.33 11.21 -11.77
N VAL A 85 -16.26 10.27 -11.61
CA VAL A 85 -17.43 10.14 -12.49
C VAL A 85 -18.38 11.33 -12.29
N ALA A 86 -18.67 11.71 -11.05
CA ALA A 86 -19.57 12.82 -10.74
C ALA A 86 -19.03 14.20 -11.17
N SER A 87 -17.71 14.34 -11.26
CA SER A 87 -17.04 15.56 -11.72
C SER A 87 -16.79 15.57 -13.23
N GLU A 88 -17.19 14.53 -13.97
CA GLU A 88 -16.91 14.36 -15.41
C GLU A 88 -15.40 14.48 -15.73
N GLY A 89 -14.53 14.16 -14.76
CA GLY A 89 -13.09 14.35 -14.86
C GLY A 89 -12.60 15.79 -14.65
N ASN A 90 -13.48 16.77 -14.44
CA ASN A 90 -13.14 18.17 -14.18
C ASN A 90 -12.87 18.41 -12.69
N ILE A 91 -11.81 17.80 -12.19
CA ILE A 91 -11.38 17.89 -10.79
C ILE A 91 -10.09 18.66 -10.71
N ASN A 92 -9.90 19.38 -9.62
CA ASN A 92 -8.65 20.06 -9.35
C ASN A 92 -7.48 19.05 -9.42
N GLU A 93 -6.51 19.34 -10.29
CA GLU A 93 -5.32 18.52 -10.54
C GLU A 93 -4.51 18.23 -9.27
N THR A 94 -4.66 19.03 -8.22
CA THR A 94 -3.96 18.85 -6.93
C THR A 94 -4.74 17.98 -5.93
N LEU A 95 -6.07 17.90 -6.06
CA LEU A 95 -6.93 17.23 -5.07
C LEU A 95 -6.83 15.70 -5.15
N VAL A 96 -6.82 15.16 -6.38
CA VAL A 96 -6.75 13.72 -6.61
C VAL A 96 -5.42 13.13 -6.12
N PRO A 97 -4.24 13.68 -6.46
CA PRO A 97 -2.97 13.17 -5.94
C PRO A 97 -2.87 13.23 -4.42
N PHE A 98 -3.38 14.31 -3.80
CA PHE A 98 -3.36 14.44 -2.34
C PHE A 98 -4.20 13.35 -1.65
N LEU A 99 -5.40 13.06 -2.18
CA LEU A 99 -6.24 11.97 -1.68
C LEU A 99 -5.51 10.62 -1.76
N LEU A 100 -4.84 10.34 -2.88
CA LEU A 100 -4.09 9.09 -3.06
C LEU A 100 -2.96 8.92 -2.05
N TRP A 101 -2.32 10.01 -1.59
CA TRP A 101 -1.26 9.94 -0.57
C TRP A 101 -1.76 9.56 0.83
N VAL A 102 -3.05 9.81 1.10
CA VAL A 102 -3.68 9.44 2.38
C VAL A 102 -3.90 7.92 2.47
N ASN A 103 -3.94 7.20 1.35
CA ASN A 103 -4.14 5.76 1.34
C ASN A 103 -2.80 5.02 1.11
N PRO A 104 -2.30 4.23 2.08
CA PRO A 104 -1.04 3.50 1.90
C PRO A 104 -1.10 2.51 0.72
N THR A 105 -2.29 1.98 0.39
CA THR A 105 -2.48 1.08 -0.76
C THR A 105 -2.24 1.81 -2.08
N ASP A 106 -2.72 3.06 -2.19
CA ASP A 106 -2.54 3.86 -3.40
C ASP A 106 -1.11 4.37 -3.52
N VAL A 107 -0.46 4.77 -2.41
CA VAL A 107 0.97 5.11 -2.39
C VAL A 107 1.80 3.92 -2.89
N PHE A 108 1.48 2.69 -2.44
CA PHE A 108 2.14 1.48 -2.93
C PHE A 108 1.93 1.29 -4.44
N ARG A 109 0.70 1.49 -4.91
CA ARG A 109 0.33 1.34 -6.32
C ARG A 109 1.09 2.34 -7.21
N ILE A 110 1.18 3.61 -6.79
CA ILE A 110 1.94 4.66 -7.49
C ILE A 110 3.44 4.35 -7.47
N LEU A 111 3.99 3.88 -6.34
CA LEU A 111 5.40 3.48 -6.24
C LEU A 111 5.74 2.33 -7.19
N VAL A 112 4.91 1.28 -7.22
CA VAL A 112 5.08 0.15 -8.14
C VAL A 112 5.02 0.64 -9.59
N TYR A 113 4.04 1.48 -9.93
CA TYR A 113 3.90 2.05 -11.26
C TYR A 113 5.16 2.83 -11.68
N THR A 114 5.63 3.74 -10.82
CA THR A 114 6.75 4.64 -11.10
C THR A 114 8.09 3.91 -11.17
N ILE A 115 8.33 2.93 -10.28
CA ILE A 115 9.63 2.27 -10.14
C ILE A 115 9.79 1.12 -11.14
N ILE A 116 8.72 0.36 -11.39
CA ILE A 116 8.78 -0.86 -12.19
C ILE A 116 8.36 -0.59 -13.64
N GLY A 117 7.82 0.60 -13.95
CA GLY A 117 7.41 0.94 -15.32
C GLY A 117 6.28 0.04 -15.80
N ALA A 118 5.30 -0.22 -14.94
CA ALA A 118 4.13 -1.00 -15.30
C ALA A 118 3.19 -0.16 -16.19
N GLU A 119 3.61 0.10 -17.44
CA GLU A 119 2.90 0.92 -18.44
C GLU A 119 1.47 0.43 -18.74
N SER A 120 1.12 -0.78 -18.29
CA SER A 120 -0.16 -1.45 -18.60
C SER A 120 -1.33 -1.14 -17.64
N TYR A 121 -1.21 -0.21 -16.69
CA TYR A 121 -2.35 0.18 -15.84
C TYR A 121 -3.05 1.46 -16.34
N SER A 122 -4.21 1.31 -16.95
CA SER A 122 -5.12 2.41 -17.31
C SER A 122 -5.97 2.85 -16.09
N GLY A 123 -6.03 4.14 -15.78
CA GLY A 123 -6.93 4.68 -14.76
C GLY A 123 -6.42 5.97 -14.07
N VAL A 124 -6.87 6.20 -12.84
CA VAL A 124 -6.57 7.38 -11.99
C VAL A 124 -5.06 7.65 -11.84
N LEU A 125 -4.25 6.60 -11.93
CA LEU A 125 -2.80 6.66 -11.72
C LEU A 125 -2.07 7.44 -12.82
N GLN A 126 -2.60 7.50 -14.06
CA GLN A 126 -2.01 8.31 -15.13
C GLN A 126 -2.03 9.82 -14.79
N ILE A 127 -3.01 10.26 -13.99
CA ILE A 127 -3.12 11.67 -13.58
C ILE A 127 -2.05 12.01 -12.52
N ALA A 128 -1.53 11.02 -11.80
CA ALA A 128 -0.50 11.21 -10.78
C ALA A 128 0.93 11.29 -11.34
N GLU A 129 1.14 11.08 -12.65
CA GLU A 129 2.48 11.03 -13.28
C GLU A 129 3.21 12.39 -13.37
N ASN A 130 2.51 13.51 -13.34
CA ASN A 130 3.12 14.84 -13.52
C ASN A 130 4.04 15.28 -12.35
N GLY A 131 4.42 14.38 -11.44
CA GLY A 131 5.25 14.64 -10.27
C GLY A 131 6.45 13.70 -10.14
N ALA A 132 7.14 13.35 -11.23
CA ALA A 132 8.29 12.44 -11.25
C ALA A 132 9.44 12.77 -10.25
N ASP A 133 9.50 13.98 -9.70
CA ASP A 133 10.38 14.35 -8.57
C ASP A 133 9.89 13.81 -7.19
N GLY A 134 8.80 13.03 -7.18
CA GLY A 134 8.03 12.60 -6.01
C GLY A 134 8.33 11.20 -5.46
N THR A 135 9.10 10.33 -6.15
CA THR A 135 9.28 8.93 -5.74
C THR A 135 9.90 8.78 -4.34
N VAL A 136 10.89 9.62 -4.02
CA VAL A 136 11.50 9.65 -2.69
C VAL A 136 10.48 10.07 -1.63
N TYR A 137 9.65 11.07 -1.94
CA TYR A 137 8.58 11.51 -1.04
C TYR A 137 7.55 10.41 -0.80
N LEU A 138 7.12 9.70 -1.84
CA LEU A 138 6.19 8.57 -1.70
C LEU A 138 6.78 7.44 -0.85
N PHE A 139 8.08 7.17 -0.99
CA PHE A 139 8.76 6.18 -0.15
C PHE A 139 8.82 6.63 1.32
N LEU A 140 9.09 7.92 1.56
CA LEU A 140 9.03 8.50 2.92
C LEU A 140 7.62 8.41 3.50
N VAL A 141 6.58 8.71 2.71
CA VAL A 141 5.17 8.56 3.12
C VAL A 141 4.87 7.11 3.48
N MET A 142 5.35 6.14 2.71
CA MET A 142 5.19 4.71 3.02
C MET A 142 5.88 4.33 4.34
N LEU A 143 7.11 4.79 4.55
CA LEU A 143 7.82 4.58 5.81
C LEU A 143 7.11 5.23 6.99
N LEU A 144 6.54 6.41 6.78
CA LEU A 144 5.75 7.14 7.77
C LEU A 144 4.47 6.37 8.12
N TRP A 145 3.81 5.76 7.13
CA TRP A 145 2.68 4.84 7.32
C TRP A 145 3.05 3.55 8.05
N VAL A 146 4.30 3.10 8.02
CA VAL A 146 4.77 2.00 8.86
C VAL A 146 5.06 2.49 10.29
N ALA A 147 5.80 3.60 10.40
CA ALA A 147 6.27 4.12 11.67
C ALA A 147 5.14 4.65 12.55
N LEU A 148 4.19 5.41 12.01
CA LEU A 148 3.10 6.02 12.78
C LEU A 148 2.25 4.95 13.50
N PRO A 149 1.69 3.94 12.81
CA PRO A 149 0.91 2.91 13.48
C PRO A 149 1.72 2.12 14.52
N LEU A 150 2.98 1.80 14.24
CA LEU A 150 3.86 1.11 15.19
C LEU A 150 4.13 1.95 16.45
N LEU A 151 4.40 3.26 16.29
CA LEU A 151 4.60 4.17 17.41
C LEU A 151 3.32 4.30 18.25
N THR A 152 2.15 4.42 17.60
CA THR A 152 0.88 4.49 18.33
C THR A 152 0.57 3.19 19.10
N ALA A 153 0.84 2.02 18.49
CA ALA A 153 0.75 0.74 19.17
C ALA A 153 1.66 0.67 20.39
N TRP A 154 2.92 1.08 20.25
CA TRP A 154 3.88 1.12 21.35
C TRP A 154 3.42 2.04 22.48
N LEU A 155 2.91 3.24 22.16
CA LEU A 155 2.38 4.18 23.16
C LEU A 155 1.15 3.64 23.90
N ILE A 156 0.25 2.94 23.21
CA ILE A 156 -0.93 2.30 23.82
C ILE A 156 -0.49 1.19 24.79
N PHE A 157 0.48 0.37 24.37
CA PHE A 157 1.01 -0.71 25.19
C PHE A 157 1.67 -0.17 26.47
N ASN A 158 2.56 0.81 26.35
CA ASN A 158 3.30 1.38 27.48
C ASN A 158 2.39 2.09 28.50
N LYS A 159 1.26 2.67 28.05
CA LYS A 159 0.26 3.25 28.94
C LYS A 159 -0.52 2.22 29.75
N LYS A 160 -0.71 1.00 29.22
CA LYS A 160 -1.42 -0.07 29.93
C LYS A 160 -0.55 -0.69 31.03
N GLU A 161 0.74 -0.89 30.77
CA GLU A 161 1.70 -1.42 31.75
C GLU A 161 1.89 -0.49 32.97
N LEU A 162 1.69 0.82 32.81
CA LEU A 162 1.81 1.78 33.92
C LEU A 162 0.56 1.89 34.81
N SER A 163 -0.55 1.22 34.45
CA SER A 163 -1.81 1.25 35.21
C SER A 163 -2.09 -0.03 36.02
N GLU A 164 -1.27 -1.06 35.85
CA GLU A 164 -1.23 -2.27 36.70
C GLU A 164 -0.12 -2.15 37.74
#